data_AF-A0A9E3Q9V9-F1
#
_entry.id   AF-A0A9E3Q9V9-F1
#
_cell.length_a   1.000
_cell.length_b   1.000
_cell.length_c   1.000
_cell.angle_alpha   90.00
_cell.angle_beta   90.00
_cell.angle_gamma   90.00
#
_symmetry.space_group_name_H-M   'P 1'
#
loop_
_entity.id
_entity.type
_entity.pdbx_description
1 polymer ?
#
loop_
_entity_poly.entity_id
_entity_poly.type
_entity_poly.pdbx_seq_one_letter_code
_entity_poly.pdbx_strand_id
1 'polypeptide(L)'
;MEIIDISLPVYGGMPIYPGTAETVIKSVKSNSGQNELSELQMTSHAGTHIDAPAHAVDGGQTLDKLDLEIFYGPARVIDLSACEGSIDVSDLETKNIKSGQRVLLKTSNSNRGFKTFYDDYVYLSAAGAEYLAKLGVKLVGIDSLSIKKRGDKDNTSHTSLLSQGIPILEGINLSKVDEGEYTLVALPIALQNDGAPTRAVLITDKKGETKTMSDSELETAKLFTDGGSRGNPGPSAIAFVICKPDNTVVEKSGQYIGETTNNQAEYQALKAGLQRANELGIKKLNVNMDSELVIKQVNGQYKIKNQELMPHYNDIKDLAGKFEQITFQYVPRALNAQADK
;
A
#
# COMPACT_ATOMS: atom_id res chain seq x y z
N MET A 1 -6.34 3.54 -9.22
CA MET A 1 -5.16 4.38 -9.02
C MET A 1 -5.46 5.62 -8.20
N GLU A 2 -4.95 5.63 -6.98
CA GLU A 2 -4.80 6.77 -6.08
C GLU A 2 -3.32 7.11 -5.96
N ILE A 3 -3.02 8.39 -5.76
CA ILE A 3 -1.69 8.89 -5.44
C ILE A 3 -1.79 9.48 -4.02
N ILE A 4 -1.07 8.88 -3.09
CA ILE A 4 -0.98 9.33 -1.71
C ILE A 4 0.32 10.12 -1.57
N ASP A 5 0.19 11.41 -1.31
CA ASP A 5 1.33 12.26 -1.01
C ASP A 5 1.83 11.98 0.40
N ILE A 6 3.07 11.51 0.50
CA ILE A 6 3.74 11.21 1.78
C ILE A 6 4.84 12.23 2.08
N SER A 7 4.86 13.35 1.36
CA SER A 7 5.87 14.40 1.58
C SER A 7 5.44 15.40 2.65
N LEU A 8 6.42 15.95 3.35
CA LEU A 8 6.25 17.09 4.23
C LEU A 8 6.24 18.38 3.40
N PRO A 9 5.33 19.32 3.69
CA PRO A 9 5.33 20.60 3.01
C PRO A 9 6.61 21.37 3.34
N VAL A 10 7.18 22.00 2.33
CA VAL A 10 8.37 22.86 2.48
C VAL A 10 7.91 24.32 2.57
N TYR A 11 8.25 24.97 3.67
CA TYR A 11 7.90 26.38 3.91
C TYR A 11 8.95 27.03 4.83
N GLY A 12 9.00 28.37 4.81
CA GLY A 12 9.90 29.13 5.68
C GLY A 12 9.60 28.87 7.17
N GLY A 13 10.61 28.48 7.95
CA GLY A 13 10.44 28.15 9.37
C GLY A 13 9.75 26.80 9.64
N MET A 14 9.73 25.88 8.67
CA MET A 14 9.33 24.49 8.93
C MET A 14 10.25 23.81 9.97
N PRO A 15 9.79 22.75 10.65
CA PRO A 15 10.67 22.00 11.54
C PRO A 15 11.89 21.48 10.80
N ILE A 16 13.05 21.65 11.44
CA ILE A 16 14.35 21.18 10.98
C ILE A 16 14.96 20.24 12.02
N TYR A 17 15.95 19.46 11.59
CA TYR A 17 16.79 18.76 12.54
C TYR A 17 17.60 19.78 13.36
N PRO A 18 17.60 19.72 14.71
CA PRO A 18 18.29 20.72 15.52
C PRO A 18 19.79 20.79 15.21
N GLY A 19 20.27 22.00 14.94
CA GLY A 19 21.66 22.28 14.57
C GLY A 19 21.91 22.45 13.07
N THR A 20 20.90 22.30 12.22
CA THR A 20 20.99 22.61 10.78
C THR A 20 20.58 24.04 10.48
N ALA A 21 20.90 24.52 9.26
CA ALA A 21 20.39 25.81 8.79
C ALA A 21 18.87 25.77 8.58
N GLU A 22 18.20 26.90 8.82
CA GLU A 22 16.76 27.05 8.60
C GLU A 22 16.41 27.06 7.12
N THR A 23 15.23 26.52 6.79
CA THR A 23 14.61 26.71 5.48
C THR A 23 14.03 28.13 5.38
N VAL A 24 14.45 28.87 4.35
CA VAL A 24 14.04 30.24 4.09
C VAL A 24 13.48 30.34 2.67
N ILE A 25 12.30 30.95 2.54
CA ILE A 25 11.68 31.27 1.25
C ILE A 25 11.39 32.77 1.23
N LYS A 26 11.98 33.48 0.27
CA LYS A 26 11.81 34.93 0.10
C LYS A 26 11.18 35.24 -1.24
N SER A 27 10.13 36.05 -1.26
CA SER A 27 9.61 36.60 -2.51
C SER A 27 10.62 37.61 -3.09
N VAL A 28 10.90 37.48 -4.37
CA VAL A 28 11.77 38.40 -5.14
C VAL A 28 11.06 38.76 -6.44
N LYS A 29 11.33 39.94 -7.00
CA LYS A 29 10.74 40.36 -8.28
C LYS A 29 11.72 40.16 -9.42
N SER A 30 11.21 39.84 -10.61
CA SER A 30 12.04 39.89 -11.82
C SER A 30 12.53 41.31 -12.09
N ASN A 31 13.64 41.45 -12.82
CA ASN A 31 14.16 42.76 -13.24
C ASN A 31 13.14 43.58 -14.07
N SER A 32 12.21 42.90 -14.76
CA SER A 32 11.11 43.52 -15.50
C SER A 32 9.89 43.86 -14.63
N GLY A 33 9.83 43.39 -13.38
CA GLY A 33 8.71 43.56 -12.46
C GLY A 33 7.42 42.81 -12.85
N GLN A 34 7.44 42.03 -13.94
CA GLN A 34 6.26 41.33 -14.48
C GLN A 34 6.03 39.95 -13.87
N ASN A 35 7.05 39.35 -13.25
CA ASN A 35 6.98 38.00 -12.68
C ASN A 35 7.28 38.03 -11.19
N GLU A 36 6.44 37.33 -10.43
CA GLU A 36 6.72 36.96 -9.04
C GLU A 36 7.69 35.78 -9.02
N LEU A 37 8.81 35.93 -8.32
CA LEU A 37 9.83 34.92 -8.15
C LEU A 37 9.98 34.61 -6.65
N SER A 38 10.64 33.50 -6.32
CA SER A 38 11.04 33.21 -4.96
C SER A 38 12.45 32.65 -4.91
N GLU A 39 13.23 33.11 -3.94
CA GLU A 39 14.53 32.54 -3.57
C GLU A 39 14.31 31.51 -2.47
N LEU A 40 14.83 30.29 -2.68
CA LEU A 40 14.72 29.17 -1.76
C LEU A 40 16.11 28.83 -1.23
N GLN A 41 16.29 28.88 0.09
CA GLN A 41 17.47 28.42 0.80
C GLN A 41 17.06 27.29 1.73
N MET A 42 17.67 26.12 1.59
CA MET A 42 17.40 24.92 2.40
C MET A 42 18.61 23.99 2.39
N THR A 43 18.69 23.12 3.39
CA THR A 43 19.69 22.04 3.42
C THR A 43 19.30 20.90 2.47
N SER A 44 20.25 20.08 2.05
CA SER A 44 19.99 18.84 1.27
C SER A 44 19.05 17.88 2.02
N HIS A 45 19.02 17.97 3.34
CA HIS A 45 18.26 17.13 4.28
C HIS A 45 16.98 17.80 4.82
N ALA A 46 16.46 18.81 4.12
CA ALA A 46 15.27 19.54 4.56
C ALA A 46 13.98 18.79 4.19
N GLY A 47 13.13 18.54 5.19
CA GLY A 47 11.82 17.91 4.98
C GLY A 47 11.93 16.48 4.48
N THR A 48 11.11 16.11 3.50
CA THR A 48 11.20 14.81 2.83
C THR A 48 12.36 14.78 1.86
N HIS A 49 13.33 13.90 2.09
CA HIS A 49 14.58 13.91 1.34
C HIS A 49 15.20 12.52 1.24
N ILE A 50 16.18 12.41 0.34
CA ILE A 50 17.00 11.21 0.18
C ILE A 50 18.41 11.49 0.67
N ASP A 51 18.95 10.56 1.46
CA ASP A 51 20.38 10.46 1.77
C ASP A 51 21.07 9.51 0.80
N ALA A 52 22.14 9.99 0.18
CA ALA A 52 23.07 9.18 -0.60
C ALA A 52 24.22 8.66 0.27
N PRO A 53 24.98 7.65 -0.19
CA PRO A 53 26.13 7.14 0.55
C PRO A 53 27.13 8.20 1.02
N ALA A 54 27.36 9.25 0.22
CA ALA A 54 28.25 10.36 0.56
C ALA A 54 27.85 11.13 1.84
N HIS A 55 26.60 11.00 2.32
CA HIS A 55 26.14 11.63 3.57
C HIS A 55 26.86 11.11 4.80
N ALA A 56 27.12 9.80 4.88
CA ALA A 56 27.70 9.16 6.07
C ALA A 56 28.94 8.31 5.79
N VAL A 57 29.32 8.14 4.53
CA VAL A 57 30.45 7.30 4.11
C VAL A 57 31.46 8.16 3.34
N ASP A 58 32.69 8.24 3.86
CA ASP A 58 33.77 8.94 3.19
C ASP A 58 34.06 8.32 1.81
N GLY A 59 34.14 9.16 0.79
CA GLY A 59 34.22 8.73 -0.61
C GLY A 59 32.97 8.03 -1.15
N GLY A 60 31.84 8.06 -0.42
CA GLY A 60 30.57 7.50 -0.84
C GLY A 60 30.03 8.12 -2.14
N GLN A 61 29.15 7.39 -2.82
CA GLN A 61 28.47 7.90 -4.01
C GLN A 61 27.53 9.06 -3.66
N THR A 62 27.57 10.11 -4.47
CA THR A 62 26.62 11.22 -4.47
C THR A 62 25.34 10.83 -5.22
N LEU A 63 24.24 11.56 -5.01
CA LEU A 63 22.92 11.26 -5.59
C LEU A 63 22.93 11.07 -7.11
N ASP A 64 23.68 11.90 -7.84
CA ASP A 64 23.79 11.86 -9.30
C ASP A 64 24.40 10.56 -9.85
N LYS A 65 25.02 9.76 -8.99
CA LYS A 65 25.66 8.48 -9.33
C LYS A 65 24.79 7.25 -9.01
N LEU A 66 23.63 7.45 -8.38
CA LEU A 66 22.72 6.37 -8.02
C LEU A 66 21.72 6.11 -9.14
N ASP A 67 21.40 4.83 -9.40
CA ASP A 67 20.42 4.45 -10.40
C ASP A 67 19.01 4.92 -9.99
N LEU A 68 18.31 5.61 -10.89
CA LEU A 68 16.95 6.11 -10.63
C LEU A 68 15.95 5.00 -10.33
N GLU A 69 16.22 3.77 -10.78
CA GLU A 69 15.42 2.60 -10.41
C GLU A 69 15.37 2.41 -8.90
N ILE A 70 16.33 2.89 -8.11
CA ILE A 70 16.26 2.77 -6.65
C ILE A 70 15.07 3.55 -6.09
N PHE A 71 14.72 4.69 -6.69
CA PHE A 71 13.72 5.63 -6.17
C PHE A 71 12.32 5.47 -6.79
N TYR A 72 12.14 4.46 -7.66
CA TYR A 72 10.88 4.17 -8.33
C TYR A 72 10.58 2.68 -8.39
N GLY A 73 9.35 2.28 -8.05
CA GLY A 73 8.85 0.92 -8.23
C GLY A 73 8.20 0.32 -6.98
N PRO A 74 8.00 -1.01 -6.94
CA PRO A 74 7.34 -1.68 -5.83
C PRO A 74 8.01 -1.37 -4.48
N ALA A 75 7.19 -1.04 -3.49
CA ALA A 75 7.59 -0.72 -2.14
C ALA A 75 6.54 -1.23 -1.16
N ARG A 76 7.01 -1.59 0.03
CA ARG A 76 6.16 -2.10 1.09
C ARG A 76 6.20 -1.17 2.29
N VAL A 77 5.04 -0.70 2.71
CA VAL A 77 4.85 0.00 3.97
C VAL A 77 4.68 -1.06 5.05
N ILE A 78 5.42 -0.94 6.15
CA ILE A 78 5.38 -1.85 7.29
C ILE A 78 4.92 -1.05 8.50
N ASP A 79 3.80 -1.45 9.13
CA ASP A 79 3.29 -0.76 10.30
C ASP A 79 4.01 -1.24 11.57
N LEU A 80 4.72 -0.29 12.17
CA LEU A 80 5.50 -0.38 13.40
C LEU A 80 5.05 0.73 14.37
N SER A 81 3.81 1.23 14.23
CA SER A 81 3.27 2.31 15.07
C SER A 81 3.15 1.93 16.55
N ALA A 82 3.17 0.63 16.86
CA ALA A 82 3.20 0.10 18.22
C ALA A 82 4.62 0.07 18.84
N CYS A 83 5.68 0.29 18.06
CA CYS A 83 7.05 0.33 18.59
C CYS A 83 7.28 1.61 19.38
N GLU A 84 7.87 1.47 20.58
CA GLU A 84 8.28 2.59 21.42
C GLU A 84 9.81 2.72 21.40
N GLY A 85 10.32 3.94 21.24
CA GLY A 85 11.75 4.22 21.26
C GLY A 85 12.47 3.85 19.95
N SER A 86 12.70 2.57 19.69
CA SER A 86 13.47 2.12 18.51
C SER A 86 12.89 0.89 17.84
N ILE A 87 13.04 0.84 16.51
CA ILE A 87 12.79 -0.35 15.70
C ILE A 87 14.04 -1.23 15.77
N ASP A 88 13.90 -2.44 16.30
CA ASP A 88 14.98 -3.43 16.43
C ASP A 88 14.73 -4.66 15.54
N VAL A 89 15.68 -5.59 15.53
CA VAL A 89 15.64 -6.82 14.73
C VAL A 89 14.37 -7.63 15.02
N SER A 90 13.95 -7.71 16.28
CA SER A 90 12.74 -8.44 16.69
C SER A 90 11.46 -7.86 16.07
N ASP A 91 11.43 -6.55 15.82
CA ASP A 91 10.28 -5.91 15.17
C ASP A 91 10.24 -6.19 13.66
N LEU A 92 11.40 -6.44 13.06
CA LEU A 92 11.58 -6.60 11.61
C LEU A 92 11.55 -8.07 11.16
N GLU A 93 12.03 -9.01 11.97
CA GLU A 93 12.13 -10.43 11.62
C GLU A 93 10.75 -11.06 11.36
N THR A 94 9.75 -10.63 12.13
CA THR A 94 8.36 -11.11 12.00
C THR A 94 7.67 -10.61 10.74
N LYS A 95 8.24 -9.59 10.09
CA LYS A 95 7.65 -8.92 8.93
C LYS A 95 8.02 -9.60 7.61
N ASN A 96 8.86 -10.64 7.59
CA ASN A 96 9.17 -11.40 6.37
C ASN A 96 9.68 -10.54 5.20
N ILE A 97 10.52 -9.53 5.51
CA ILE A 97 11.13 -8.63 4.52
C ILE A 97 12.05 -9.42 3.59
N LYS A 98 12.03 -9.11 2.29
CA LYS A 98 12.81 -9.80 1.25
C LYS A 98 13.88 -8.89 0.65
N SER A 99 14.97 -9.50 0.19
CA SER A 99 16.01 -8.82 -0.58
C SER A 99 15.43 -8.10 -1.79
N GLY A 100 15.97 -6.94 -2.12
CA GLY A 100 15.52 -6.08 -3.23
C GLY A 100 14.25 -5.27 -2.97
N GLN A 101 13.54 -5.46 -1.85
CA GLN A 101 12.39 -4.65 -1.50
C GLN A 101 12.78 -3.22 -1.12
N ARG A 102 11.90 -2.26 -1.39
CA ARG A 102 11.93 -0.94 -0.76
C ARG A 102 10.99 -1.00 0.43
N VAL A 103 11.48 -0.66 1.62
CA VAL A 103 10.69 -0.77 2.85
C VAL A 103 10.49 0.61 3.45
N LEU A 104 9.24 0.97 3.75
CA LEU A 104 8.88 2.20 4.45
C LEU A 104 8.40 1.84 5.84
N LEU A 105 9.10 2.35 6.86
CA LEU A 105 8.87 2.08 8.26
C LEU A 105 7.90 3.13 8.80
N LYS A 106 6.62 2.74 8.95
CA LYS A 106 5.60 3.59 9.55
C LYS A 106 5.64 3.47 11.05
N THR A 107 5.77 4.58 11.77
CA THR A 107 5.84 4.59 13.23
C THR A 107 4.75 5.50 13.81
N SER A 108 4.78 5.70 15.13
CA SER A 108 3.93 6.69 15.80
C SER A 108 4.35 8.14 15.49
N ASN A 109 5.51 8.39 14.87
CA ASN A 109 5.98 9.72 14.51
C ASN A 109 4.99 10.45 13.61
N SER A 110 4.50 9.79 12.55
CA SER A 110 3.52 10.36 11.63
C SER A 110 2.25 10.86 12.34
N ASN A 111 1.85 10.21 13.45
CA ASN A 111 0.62 10.54 14.18
C ASN A 111 0.77 11.82 15.02
N ARG A 112 2.00 12.20 15.38
CA ARG A 112 2.31 13.44 16.11
C ARG A 112 2.23 14.67 15.19
N GLY A 113 2.30 14.44 13.88
CA GLY A 113 2.43 15.48 12.87
C GLY A 113 3.82 16.12 12.89
N PHE A 114 4.07 17.02 11.94
CA PHE A 114 5.38 17.63 11.73
C PHE A 114 5.30 19.15 11.91
N LYS A 115 4.73 19.57 13.04
CA LYS A 115 4.64 21.01 13.41
C LYS A 115 5.81 21.48 14.26
N THR A 116 6.49 20.56 14.93
CA THR A 116 7.70 20.79 15.73
C THR A 116 8.63 19.61 15.55
N PHE A 117 9.90 19.79 15.90
CA PHE A 117 10.81 18.68 16.12
C PHE A 117 10.50 18.02 17.48
N TYR A 118 10.62 16.71 17.55
CA TYR A 118 10.44 15.93 18.77
C TYR A 118 11.73 15.15 19.03
N ASP A 119 12.39 15.32 20.17
CA ASP A 119 13.67 14.62 20.41
C ASP A 119 13.51 13.10 20.64
N ASP A 120 12.30 12.66 20.96
CA ASP A 120 11.91 11.29 21.31
C ASP A 120 11.18 10.56 20.16
N TYR A 121 11.46 10.90 18.89
CA TYR A 121 10.91 10.14 17.76
C TYR A 121 11.39 8.68 17.79
N VAL A 122 10.55 7.80 17.26
CA VAL A 122 10.92 6.41 16.99
C VAL A 122 11.94 6.40 15.86
N TYR A 123 13.06 5.71 16.05
CA TYR A 123 14.18 5.63 15.11
C TYR A 123 14.52 4.17 14.80
N LEU A 124 15.35 3.91 13.78
CA LEU A 124 15.88 2.58 13.50
C LEU A 124 17.15 2.35 14.32
N SER A 125 17.16 1.31 15.14
CA SER A 125 18.35 0.94 15.92
C SER A 125 19.52 0.53 15.01
N ALA A 126 20.74 0.54 15.55
CA ALA A 126 21.93 0.05 14.86
C ALA A 126 21.75 -1.39 14.35
N ALA A 127 21.27 -2.30 15.23
CA ALA A 127 21.04 -3.69 14.89
C ALA A 127 19.93 -3.87 13.83
N GLY A 128 18.84 -3.08 13.92
CA GLY A 128 17.79 -3.07 12.90
C GLY A 128 18.29 -2.62 11.53
N ALA A 129 19.14 -1.59 11.48
CA ALA A 129 19.76 -1.12 10.25
C ALA A 129 20.72 -2.14 9.63
N GLU A 130 21.58 -2.76 10.45
CA GLU A 130 22.47 -3.86 10.02
C GLU A 130 21.68 -5.05 9.48
N TYR A 131 20.55 -5.38 10.11
CA TYR A 131 19.66 -6.44 9.66
C TYR A 131 19.08 -6.15 8.27
N LEU A 132 18.52 -4.95 8.06
CA LEU A 132 18.01 -4.53 6.74
C LEU A 132 19.11 -4.47 5.68
N ALA A 133 20.29 -3.97 6.05
CA ALA A 133 21.46 -3.94 5.17
C ALA A 133 21.86 -5.35 4.73
N LYS A 134 21.94 -6.30 5.68
CA LYS A 134 22.28 -7.70 5.42
C LYS A 134 21.24 -8.41 4.55
N LEU A 135 19.95 -8.07 4.69
CA LEU A 135 18.91 -8.57 3.79
C LEU A 135 19.08 -8.06 2.35
N GLY A 136 19.79 -6.95 2.14
CA GLY A 136 19.97 -6.33 0.84
C GLY A 136 18.68 -5.71 0.32
N VAL A 137 17.97 -4.96 1.18
CA VAL A 137 16.85 -4.12 0.73
C VAL A 137 17.38 -3.02 -0.21
N LYS A 138 16.53 -2.53 -1.10
CA LYS A 138 16.91 -1.55 -2.13
C LYS A 138 16.85 -0.10 -1.62
N LEU A 139 15.97 0.19 -0.67
CA LEU A 139 15.79 1.51 -0.04
C LEU A 139 15.09 1.31 1.31
N VAL A 140 15.46 2.13 2.30
CA VAL A 140 14.76 2.21 3.60
C VAL A 140 14.18 3.60 3.76
N GLY A 141 12.88 3.71 4.03
CA GLY A 141 12.24 4.99 4.37
C GLY A 141 11.72 5.02 5.79
N ILE A 142 11.74 6.19 6.43
CA ILE A 142 11.28 6.37 7.82
C ILE A 142 10.58 7.72 8.01
N ASP A 143 9.55 7.72 8.86
CA ASP A 143 8.71 8.88 9.12
C ASP A 143 9.22 9.81 10.24
N SER A 144 10.53 9.97 10.33
CA SER A 144 11.25 10.91 11.19
C SER A 144 12.22 11.75 10.35
N LEU A 145 12.61 12.94 10.83
CA LEU A 145 13.64 13.77 10.18
C LEU A 145 15.07 13.22 10.33
N SER A 146 15.23 12.04 10.94
CA SER A 146 16.44 11.22 10.89
C SER A 146 16.10 9.78 11.24
N ILE A 147 16.76 8.82 10.59
CA ILE A 147 16.64 7.39 10.84
C ILE A 147 17.34 6.96 12.13
N LYS A 148 18.25 7.80 12.63
CA LYS A 148 19.07 7.56 13.81
C LYS A 148 18.52 8.31 15.02
N LYS A 149 18.78 7.80 16.23
CA LYS A 149 18.46 8.49 17.48
C LYS A 149 19.09 9.90 17.59
N ARG A 150 18.28 10.86 18.04
CA ARG A 150 18.72 12.21 18.35
C ARG A 150 19.85 12.22 19.40
N GLY A 151 20.94 12.93 19.07
CA GLY A 151 22.06 13.17 19.98
C GLY A 151 22.98 11.96 20.21
N ASP A 152 22.70 10.83 19.56
CA ASP A 152 23.57 9.66 19.65
C ASP A 152 24.88 9.89 18.88
N LYS A 153 25.99 9.37 19.41
CA LYS A 153 27.29 9.39 18.74
C LYS A 153 27.43 8.23 17.77
N ASP A 154 26.70 7.14 17.99
CA ASP A 154 26.68 6.01 17.08
C ASP A 154 25.96 6.41 15.77
N ASN A 155 26.64 6.24 14.63
CA ASN A 155 26.07 6.52 13.31
C ASN A 155 25.69 5.26 12.52
N THR A 156 25.69 4.10 13.18
CA THR A 156 25.48 2.79 12.55
C THR A 156 24.16 2.69 11.79
N SER A 157 23.10 3.38 12.23
CA SER A 157 21.82 3.41 11.49
C SER A 157 21.95 3.99 10.08
N HIS A 158 22.83 4.99 9.89
CA HIS A 158 23.14 5.49 8.54
C HIS A 158 24.22 4.62 7.88
N THR A 159 25.35 4.42 8.55
CA THR A 159 26.54 3.84 7.90
C THR A 159 26.34 2.40 7.46
N SER A 160 25.55 1.59 8.19
CA SER A 160 25.30 0.19 7.82
C SER A 160 24.51 0.08 6.51
N LEU A 161 23.52 0.95 6.29
CA LEU A 161 22.73 1.01 5.05
C LEU A 161 23.53 1.66 3.92
N LEU A 162 24.07 2.86 4.17
CA LEU A 162 24.72 3.68 3.15
C LEU A 162 26.02 3.07 2.62
N SER A 163 26.78 2.35 3.46
CA SER A 163 27.99 1.63 3.01
C SER A 163 27.69 0.47 2.06
N GLN A 164 26.47 -0.06 2.07
CA GLN A 164 25.98 -1.08 1.14
C GLN A 164 25.30 -0.47 -0.09
N GLY A 165 25.34 0.85 -0.26
CA GLY A 165 24.68 1.55 -1.37
C GLY A 165 23.16 1.60 -1.24
N ILE A 166 22.61 1.42 -0.02
CA ILE A 166 21.17 1.47 0.25
C ILE A 166 20.81 2.89 0.70
N PRO A 167 20.23 3.75 -0.16
CA PRO A 167 19.86 5.09 0.22
C PRO A 167 18.67 5.11 1.19
N ILE A 168 18.54 6.23 1.89
CA ILE A 168 17.58 6.40 2.98
C ILE A 168 16.59 7.52 2.59
N LEU A 169 15.29 7.26 2.75
CA LEU A 169 14.21 8.23 2.54
C LEU A 169 13.70 8.71 3.90
N GLU A 170 14.07 9.92 4.30
CA GLU A 170 13.70 10.47 5.60
C GLU A 170 12.59 11.51 5.49
N GLY A 171 11.95 11.79 6.61
CA GLY A 171 10.95 12.82 6.73
C GLY A 171 9.73 12.56 5.87
N ILE A 172 9.23 11.32 5.80
CA ILE A 172 7.95 11.00 5.15
C ILE A 172 6.79 11.05 6.14
N ASN A 173 5.57 11.29 5.65
CA ASN A 173 4.34 11.26 6.44
C ASN A 173 3.47 10.08 6.02
N LEU A 174 3.40 9.07 6.87
CA LEU A 174 2.66 7.83 6.64
C LEU A 174 1.34 7.76 7.44
N SER A 175 0.89 8.87 8.03
CA SER A 175 -0.32 8.92 8.87
C SER A 175 -1.61 8.52 8.14
N LYS A 176 -1.63 8.66 6.81
CA LYS A 176 -2.76 8.31 5.94
C LYS A 176 -2.51 7.07 5.09
N VAL A 177 -1.48 6.30 5.43
CA VAL A 177 -1.02 5.15 4.65
C VAL A 177 -1.20 3.89 5.50
N ASP A 178 -1.93 2.93 4.97
CA ASP A 178 -2.09 1.61 5.60
C ASP A 178 -0.88 0.71 5.31
N GLU A 179 -0.70 -0.33 6.11
CA GLU A 179 0.29 -1.37 5.82
C GLU A 179 -0.03 -2.03 4.46
N GLY A 180 1.01 -2.28 3.64
CA GLY A 180 0.83 -3.03 2.41
C GLY A 180 1.81 -2.66 1.29
N GLU A 181 1.47 -3.13 0.09
CA GLU A 181 2.26 -2.94 -1.13
C GLU A 181 1.77 -1.73 -1.92
N TYR A 182 2.73 -0.94 -2.40
CA TYR A 182 2.54 0.28 -3.16
C TYR A 182 3.58 0.37 -4.28
N THR A 183 3.37 1.28 -5.23
CA THR A 183 4.47 1.77 -6.07
C THR A 183 4.98 3.09 -5.48
N LEU A 184 6.25 3.11 -5.06
CA LEU A 184 6.93 4.31 -4.61
C LEU A 184 7.40 5.14 -5.81
N VAL A 185 7.23 6.45 -5.72
CA VAL A 185 7.93 7.45 -6.53
C VAL A 185 8.57 8.44 -5.57
N ALA A 186 9.90 8.45 -5.47
CA ALA A 186 10.65 9.32 -4.57
C ALA A 186 11.93 9.86 -5.24
N LEU A 187 11.84 10.22 -6.53
CA LEU A 187 12.95 10.72 -7.33
C LEU A 187 13.49 12.06 -6.75
N PRO A 188 14.72 12.09 -6.21
CA PRO A 188 15.29 13.32 -5.66
C PRO A 188 15.60 14.33 -6.77
N ILE A 189 15.69 15.61 -6.40
CA ILE A 189 16.21 16.63 -7.32
C ILE A 189 17.61 16.22 -7.77
N ALA A 190 17.90 16.37 -9.07
CA ALA A 190 19.18 16.03 -9.67
C ALA A 190 20.31 16.98 -9.20
N LEU A 191 20.79 16.77 -7.97
CA LEU A 191 21.90 17.48 -7.36
C LEU A 191 23.11 16.53 -7.23
N GLN A 192 24.30 17.07 -7.46
CA GLN A 192 25.56 16.35 -7.26
C GLN A 192 26.02 16.51 -5.80
N ASN A 193 25.31 15.89 -4.87
CA ASN A 193 25.55 16.09 -3.44
C ASN A 193 25.25 14.83 -2.59
N ASP A 194 25.40 14.97 -1.28
CA ASP A 194 25.13 13.98 -0.23
C ASP A 194 23.66 13.60 -0.04
N GLY A 195 22.75 14.48 -0.46
CA GLY A 195 21.31 14.25 -0.41
C GLY A 195 20.55 15.35 -1.13
N ALA A 196 19.23 15.20 -1.22
CA ALA A 196 18.35 16.21 -1.80
C ALA A 196 16.89 16.00 -1.38
N PRO A 197 16.11 17.10 -1.30
CA PRO A 197 14.65 17.01 -1.17
C PRO A 197 14.01 16.22 -2.30
N THR A 198 12.93 15.53 -1.99
CA THR A 198 12.15 14.74 -2.94
C THR A 198 10.65 14.93 -2.71
N ARG A 199 9.86 14.82 -3.78
CA ARG A 199 8.41 14.63 -3.66
C ARG A 199 8.12 13.14 -3.66
N ALA A 200 8.03 12.57 -2.47
CA ALA A 200 7.68 11.18 -2.28
C ALA A 200 6.15 10.98 -2.34
N VAL A 201 5.71 10.07 -3.20
CA VAL A 201 4.31 9.63 -3.28
C VAL A 201 4.24 8.10 -3.35
N LEU A 202 3.12 7.56 -2.86
CA LEU A 202 2.75 6.17 -3.03
C LEU A 202 1.58 6.07 -3.99
N ILE A 203 1.68 5.16 -4.96
CA ILE A 203 0.63 4.88 -5.92
C ILE A 203 0.06 3.51 -5.60
N THR A 204 -1.27 3.43 -5.50
CA THR A 204 -2.00 2.17 -5.28
C THR A 204 -3.25 2.15 -6.15
N ASP A 205 -3.73 0.97 -6.50
CA ASP A 205 -4.99 0.84 -7.21
C ASP A 205 -6.22 0.99 -6.33
N LYS A 206 -6.04 0.88 -5.01
CA LYS A 206 -7.04 1.18 -3.99
C LYS A 206 -7.29 2.69 -4.00
N LYS A 207 -8.53 3.14 -4.22
CA LYS A 207 -8.89 4.54 -3.99
C LYS A 207 -9.10 4.75 -2.49
N GLY A 208 -8.56 5.84 -1.96
CA GLY A 208 -8.48 6.19 -0.55
C GLY A 208 -9.68 5.78 0.27
N GLU A 209 -9.49 4.69 0.99
CA GLU A 209 -10.27 4.38 2.16
C GLU A 209 -9.29 4.29 3.31
N THR A 210 -9.18 5.40 4.06
CA THR A 210 -8.58 5.37 5.38
C THR A 210 -9.35 4.36 6.25
N LYS A 211 -8.72 3.22 6.56
CA LYS A 211 -8.93 2.49 7.82
C LYS A 211 -7.99 1.27 7.88
N THR A 212 -7.04 1.30 8.80
CA THR A 212 -6.56 0.10 9.49
C THR A 212 -7.77 -0.64 10.06
N MET A 213 -8.12 -1.79 9.47
CA MET A 213 -9.26 -2.59 9.91
C MET A 213 -8.82 -3.57 11.00
N SER A 214 -9.56 -3.60 12.11
CA SER A 214 -9.44 -4.63 13.12
C SER A 214 -10.09 -5.93 12.64
N ASP A 215 -9.64 -7.06 13.20
CA ASP A 215 -10.21 -8.41 12.97
C ASP A 215 -11.73 -8.50 13.23
N SER A 216 -12.33 -7.50 13.91
CA SER A 216 -13.77 -7.40 14.15
C SER A 216 -14.59 -6.87 12.97
N GLU A 217 -13.98 -6.19 11.99
CA GLU A 217 -14.72 -5.54 10.88
C GLU A 217 -14.82 -6.41 9.61
N LEU A 218 -14.08 -7.52 9.50
CA LEU A 218 -14.19 -8.52 8.41
C LEU A 218 -15.22 -9.63 8.68
N GLU A 219 -15.97 -9.55 9.79
CA GLU A 219 -16.99 -10.56 10.07
C GLU A 219 -18.09 -10.60 9.01
N THR A 220 -18.46 -9.47 8.38
CA THR A 220 -19.61 -9.42 7.46
C THR A 220 -19.28 -8.74 6.14
N ALA A 221 -19.60 -9.39 5.02
CA ALA A 221 -19.40 -8.85 3.68
C ALA A 221 -20.60 -9.10 2.74
N LYS A 222 -20.59 -8.41 1.60
CA LYS A 222 -21.44 -8.64 0.44
C LYS A 222 -20.58 -9.19 -0.69
N LEU A 223 -21.08 -10.19 -1.41
CA LEU A 223 -20.48 -10.70 -2.64
C LEU A 223 -21.43 -10.40 -3.80
N PHE A 224 -20.90 -9.86 -4.89
CA PHE A 224 -21.57 -9.70 -6.17
C PHE A 224 -20.83 -10.54 -7.20
N THR A 225 -21.54 -11.28 -8.05
CA THR A 225 -20.90 -12.08 -9.10
C THR A 225 -21.69 -11.96 -10.39
N ASP A 226 -20.97 -12.06 -11.52
CA ASP A 226 -21.54 -12.13 -12.86
C ASP A 226 -20.74 -13.13 -13.70
N GLY A 227 -21.42 -13.90 -14.52
CA GLY A 227 -20.84 -14.87 -15.42
C GLY A 227 -21.51 -14.82 -16.78
N GLY A 228 -20.74 -14.49 -17.81
CA GLY A 228 -21.27 -14.28 -19.16
C GLY A 228 -20.60 -15.16 -20.19
N SER A 229 -21.39 -15.67 -21.14
CA SER A 229 -20.90 -16.36 -22.34
C SER A 229 -21.36 -15.69 -23.63
N ARG A 230 -20.44 -15.44 -24.57
CA ARG A 230 -20.75 -14.96 -25.92
C ARG A 230 -21.07 -16.13 -26.85
N GLY A 231 -22.33 -16.55 -26.85
CA GLY A 231 -22.79 -17.83 -27.42
C GLY A 231 -23.07 -18.83 -26.30
N ASN A 232 -23.85 -19.88 -26.53
CA ASN A 232 -24.23 -20.82 -25.46
C ASN A 232 -24.20 -22.28 -25.95
N PRO A 233 -23.03 -22.95 -25.98
CA PRO A 233 -21.74 -22.51 -25.40
C PRO A 233 -20.97 -21.49 -26.27
N GLY A 234 -20.05 -20.76 -25.65
CA GLY A 234 -19.15 -19.82 -26.33
C GLY A 234 -18.07 -19.24 -25.40
N PRO A 235 -17.19 -18.35 -25.90
CA PRO A 235 -16.17 -17.70 -25.09
C PRO A 235 -16.80 -16.98 -23.88
N SER A 236 -16.31 -17.30 -22.70
CA SER A 236 -16.93 -16.96 -21.43
C SER A 236 -15.97 -16.27 -20.47
N ALA A 237 -16.52 -15.37 -19.66
CA ALA A 237 -15.80 -14.68 -18.60
C ALA A 237 -16.64 -14.65 -17.32
N ILE A 238 -15.96 -14.55 -16.19
CA ILE A 238 -16.59 -14.42 -14.88
C ILE A 238 -15.97 -13.25 -14.13
N ALA A 239 -16.77 -12.64 -13.26
CA ALA A 239 -16.34 -11.57 -12.39
C ALA A 239 -16.97 -11.71 -11.00
N PHE A 240 -16.26 -11.20 -10.01
CA PHE A 240 -16.81 -11.02 -8.67
C PHE A 240 -16.33 -9.70 -8.05
N VAL A 241 -17.13 -9.19 -7.12
CA VAL A 241 -16.80 -8.06 -6.25
C VAL A 241 -17.21 -8.40 -4.82
N ILE A 242 -16.26 -8.33 -3.90
CA ILE A 242 -16.50 -8.45 -2.46
C ILE A 242 -16.49 -7.05 -1.87
N CYS A 243 -17.55 -6.71 -1.15
CA CYS A 243 -17.74 -5.42 -0.52
C CYS A 243 -18.03 -5.55 0.98
N LYS A 244 -17.74 -4.49 1.74
CA LYS A 244 -18.26 -4.32 3.10
C LYS A 244 -19.77 -4.01 3.08
N PRO A 245 -20.46 -4.03 4.23
CA PRO A 245 -21.89 -3.72 4.30
C PRO A 245 -22.28 -2.34 3.79
N ASP A 246 -21.39 -1.35 3.87
CA ASP A 246 -21.54 0.01 3.32
C ASP A 246 -21.25 0.12 1.81
N ASN A 247 -20.98 -1.01 1.14
CA ASN A 247 -20.61 -1.13 -0.29
C ASN A 247 -19.20 -0.66 -0.66
N THR A 248 -18.34 -0.42 0.33
CA THR A 248 -16.89 -0.30 0.10
C THR A 248 -16.34 -1.57 -0.53
N VAL A 249 -15.58 -1.46 -1.62
CA VAL A 249 -15.00 -2.63 -2.32
C VAL A 249 -13.76 -3.12 -1.59
N VAL A 250 -13.81 -4.36 -1.11
CA VAL A 250 -12.67 -5.09 -0.50
C VAL A 250 -11.80 -5.70 -1.59
N GLU A 251 -12.43 -6.38 -2.54
CA GLU A 251 -11.73 -7.03 -3.64
C GLU A 251 -12.63 -7.17 -4.86
N LYS A 252 -12.04 -7.19 -6.05
CA LYS A 252 -12.73 -7.56 -7.29
C LYS A 252 -11.78 -8.28 -8.24
N SER A 253 -12.31 -9.18 -9.03
CA SER A 253 -11.55 -9.88 -10.07
C SER A 253 -12.44 -10.20 -11.25
N GLY A 254 -11.85 -10.26 -12.44
CA GLY A 254 -12.47 -10.68 -13.67
C GLY A 254 -11.52 -11.58 -14.44
N GLN A 255 -12.02 -12.70 -14.97
CA GLN A 255 -11.19 -13.67 -15.68
C GLN A 255 -11.93 -14.31 -16.86
N TYR A 256 -11.18 -14.55 -17.94
CA TYR A 256 -11.62 -15.40 -19.04
C TYR A 256 -11.49 -16.87 -18.66
N ILE A 257 -12.54 -17.66 -18.87
CA ILE A 257 -12.62 -19.06 -18.42
C ILE A 257 -12.73 -20.07 -19.57
N GLY A 258 -12.40 -19.65 -20.80
CA GLY A 258 -12.50 -20.52 -21.98
C GLY A 258 -13.90 -20.52 -22.57
N GLU A 259 -14.30 -21.63 -23.19
CA GLU A 259 -15.63 -21.80 -23.77
C GLU A 259 -16.53 -22.63 -22.85
N THR A 260 -17.67 -22.07 -22.48
CA THR A 260 -18.65 -22.75 -21.61
C THR A 260 -20.06 -22.23 -21.88
N THR A 261 -21.06 -22.76 -21.17
CA THR A 261 -22.43 -22.24 -21.22
C THR A 261 -22.62 -21.05 -20.27
N ASN A 262 -23.63 -20.21 -20.53
CA ASN A 262 -23.92 -19.07 -19.66
C ASN A 262 -24.19 -19.50 -18.21
N ASN A 263 -24.95 -20.58 -18.02
CA ASN A 263 -25.23 -21.10 -16.68
C ASN A 263 -23.97 -21.64 -15.99
N GLN A 264 -23.08 -22.31 -16.73
CA GLN A 264 -21.81 -22.77 -16.15
C GLN A 264 -20.92 -21.58 -15.79
N ALA A 265 -20.88 -20.51 -16.59
CA ALA A 265 -20.15 -19.29 -16.26
C ALA A 265 -20.66 -18.66 -14.95
N GLU A 266 -21.98 -18.53 -14.77
CA GLU A 266 -22.59 -18.00 -13.54
C GLU A 266 -22.24 -18.82 -12.29
N TYR A 267 -22.29 -20.14 -12.40
CA TYR A 267 -21.87 -21.05 -11.32
C TYR A 267 -20.38 -20.91 -10.99
N GLN A 268 -19.54 -20.77 -12.01
CA GLN A 268 -18.10 -20.58 -11.81
C GLN A 268 -17.79 -19.21 -11.21
N ALA A 269 -18.52 -18.16 -11.57
CA ALA A 269 -18.41 -16.83 -10.97
C ALA A 269 -18.71 -16.89 -9.47
N LEU A 270 -19.83 -17.53 -9.10
CA LEU A 270 -20.19 -17.75 -7.71
C LEU A 270 -19.13 -18.55 -6.95
N LYS A 271 -18.65 -19.66 -7.53
CA LYS A 271 -17.59 -20.49 -6.93
C LYS A 271 -16.33 -19.65 -6.66
N ALA A 272 -15.85 -18.89 -7.64
CA ALA A 272 -14.66 -18.07 -7.50
C ALA A 272 -14.81 -17.02 -6.39
N GLY A 273 -15.96 -16.33 -6.34
CA GLY A 273 -16.26 -15.36 -5.29
C GLY A 273 -16.30 -15.96 -3.89
N LEU A 274 -16.90 -17.16 -3.73
CA LEU A 274 -16.94 -17.87 -2.45
C LEU A 274 -15.57 -18.39 -2.01
N GLN A 275 -14.76 -18.89 -2.94
CA GLN A 275 -13.37 -19.28 -2.65
C GLN A 275 -12.60 -18.09 -2.10
N ARG A 276 -12.69 -16.96 -2.79
CA ARG A 276 -11.95 -15.78 -2.38
C ARG A 276 -12.43 -15.21 -1.04
N ALA A 277 -13.74 -15.18 -0.82
CA ALA A 277 -14.28 -14.73 0.46
C ALA A 277 -13.82 -15.61 1.65
N ASN A 278 -13.69 -16.92 1.44
CA ASN A 278 -13.12 -17.82 2.44
C ASN A 278 -11.62 -17.55 2.70
N GLU A 279 -10.83 -17.31 1.66
CA GLU A 279 -9.40 -16.97 1.78
C GLU A 279 -9.17 -15.65 2.52
N LEU A 280 -10.10 -14.71 2.41
CA LEU A 280 -10.11 -13.44 3.14
C LEU A 280 -10.56 -13.59 4.60
N GLY A 281 -10.96 -14.79 5.05
CA GLY A 281 -11.42 -15.04 6.41
C GLY A 281 -12.80 -14.45 6.73
N ILE A 282 -13.62 -14.15 5.73
CA ILE A 282 -14.97 -13.61 5.95
C ILE A 282 -15.84 -14.68 6.60
N LYS A 283 -16.55 -14.29 7.67
CA LYS A 283 -17.38 -15.21 8.47
C LYS A 283 -18.87 -15.18 8.09
N LYS A 284 -19.39 -14.00 7.75
CA LYS A 284 -20.80 -13.75 7.39
C LYS A 284 -20.86 -13.15 6.00
N LEU A 285 -21.59 -13.76 5.06
CA LEU A 285 -21.58 -13.34 3.66
C LEU A 285 -22.99 -13.20 3.08
N ASN A 286 -23.26 -12.06 2.44
CA ASN A 286 -24.49 -11.83 1.68
C ASN A 286 -24.17 -11.87 0.18
N VAL A 287 -24.53 -12.96 -0.48
CA VAL A 287 -24.33 -13.16 -1.92
C VAL A 287 -25.48 -12.54 -2.69
N ASN A 288 -25.15 -11.69 -3.67
CA ASN A 288 -26.07 -10.99 -4.55
C ASN A 288 -25.73 -11.35 -6.00
N MET A 289 -26.71 -11.88 -6.73
CA MET A 289 -26.56 -12.21 -8.15
C MET A 289 -27.81 -11.79 -8.91
N ASP A 290 -27.67 -11.43 -10.18
CA ASP A 290 -28.80 -11.23 -11.10
C ASP A 290 -29.21 -12.51 -11.85
N SER A 291 -28.49 -13.61 -11.64
CA SER A 291 -28.90 -14.94 -12.09
C SER A 291 -29.93 -15.57 -11.15
N GLU A 292 -31.22 -15.27 -11.38
CA GLU A 292 -32.32 -15.80 -10.56
C GLU A 292 -32.35 -17.34 -10.54
N LEU A 293 -31.99 -17.99 -11.66
CA LEU A 293 -31.90 -19.45 -11.75
C LEU A 293 -30.90 -20.03 -10.76
N VAL A 294 -29.67 -19.50 -10.72
CA VAL A 294 -28.60 -19.97 -9.84
C VAL A 294 -28.98 -19.76 -8.39
N ILE A 295 -29.49 -18.57 -8.04
CA ILE A 295 -29.95 -18.27 -6.67
C ILE A 295 -31.04 -19.26 -6.23
N LYS A 296 -32.04 -19.54 -7.07
CA LYS A 296 -33.11 -20.49 -6.74
C LYS A 296 -32.60 -21.92 -6.59
N GLN A 297 -31.60 -22.32 -7.38
CA GLN A 297 -30.99 -23.66 -7.28
C GLN A 297 -30.12 -23.80 -6.02
N VAL A 298 -29.28 -22.81 -5.71
CA VAL A 298 -28.41 -22.80 -4.51
C VAL A 298 -29.24 -22.80 -3.23
N ASN A 299 -30.34 -22.04 -3.21
CA ASN A 299 -31.32 -22.04 -2.12
C ASN A 299 -32.21 -23.30 -2.07
N GLY A 300 -32.04 -24.26 -2.98
CA GLY A 300 -32.79 -25.52 -3.00
C GLY A 300 -34.25 -25.40 -3.44
N GLN A 301 -34.65 -24.24 -3.98
CA GLN A 301 -36.00 -24.00 -4.47
C GLN A 301 -36.22 -24.70 -5.82
N TYR A 302 -35.20 -24.70 -6.69
CA TYR A 302 -35.23 -25.34 -8.01
C TYR A 302 -34.30 -26.55 -8.07
N LYS A 303 -34.77 -27.62 -8.73
CA LYS A 303 -33.96 -28.82 -8.99
C LYS A 303 -32.92 -28.54 -10.08
N ILE A 304 -31.71 -29.05 -9.90
CA ILE A 304 -30.67 -29.06 -10.92
C ILE A 304 -30.89 -30.29 -11.81
N LYS A 305 -31.34 -30.06 -13.04
CA LYS A 305 -31.60 -31.14 -14.02
C LYS A 305 -30.38 -31.45 -14.89
N ASN A 306 -29.52 -30.45 -15.12
CA ASN A 306 -28.30 -30.63 -15.90
C ASN A 306 -27.22 -31.27 -15.02
N GLN A 307 -26.81 -32.50 -15.34
CA GLN A 307 -25.79 -33.22 -14.60
C GLN A 307 -24.43 -32.52 -14.63
N GLU A 308 -24.12 -31.74 -15.66
CA GLU A 308 -22.85 -30.99 -15.77
C GLU A 308 -22.76 -29.83 -14.76
N LEU A 309 -23.88 -29.37 -14.20
CA LEU A 309 -23.88 -28.34 -13.15
C LEU A 309 -23.70 -28.93 -11.75
N MET A 310 -23.88 -30.24 -11.57
CA MET A 310 -23.79 -30.87 -10.25
C MET A 310 -22.41 -30.72 -9.59
N PRO A 311 -21.27 -30.86 -10.30
CA PRO A 311 -19.96 -30.63 -9.69
C PRO A 311 -19.81 -29.20 -9.16
N HIS A 312 -20.21 -28.20 -9.96
CA HIS A 312 -20.15 -26.80 -9.56
C HIS A 312 -21.06 -26.49 -8.37
N TYR A 313 -22.25 -27.09 -8.34
CA TYR A 313 -23.17 -26.95 -7.21
C TYR A 313 -22.60 -27.53 -5.92
N ASN A 314 -22.01 -28.72 -5.98
CA ASN A 314 -21.41 -29.36 -4.81
C ASN A 314 -20.25 -28.52 -4.27
N ASP A 315 -19.38 -28.02 -5.15
CA ASP A 315 -18.30 -27.11 -4.77
C ASP A 315 -18.83 -25.85 -4.07
N ILE A 316 -19.90 -25.24 -4.60
CA ILE A 316 -20.54 -24.07 -3.99
C ILE A 316 -21.11 -24.42 -2.61
N LYS A 317 -21.73 -25.59 -2.43
CA LYS A 317 -22.24 -26.04 -1.13
C LYS A 317 -21.11 -26.23 -0.12
N ASP A 318 -20.02 -26.87 -0.53
CA ASP A 318 -18.85 -27.09 0.33
C ASP A 318 -18.19 -25.78 0.76
N LEU A 319 -18.08 -24.81 -0.17
CA LEU A 319 -17.55 -23.48 0.12
C LEU A 319 -18.50 -22.66 0.99
N ALA A 320 -19.80 -22.74 0.75
CA ALA A 320 -20.82 -22.04 1.53
C ALA A 320 -20.86 -22.55 2.98
N GLY A 321 -20.59 -23.85 3.20
CA GLY A 321 -20.55 -24.46 4.53
C GLY A 321 -19.41 -24.00 5.44
N LYS A 322 -18.46 -23.21 4.92
CA LYS A 322 -17.33 -22.66 5.70
C LYS A 322 -17.65 -21.32 6.36
N PHE A 323 -18.74 -20.66 5.97
CA PHE A 323 -19.18 -19.41 6.57
C PHE A 323 -20.02 -19.68 7.83
N GLU A 324 -19.84 -18.89 8.87
CA GLU A 324 -20.71 -18.90 10.07
C GLU A 324 -22.16 -18.53 9.70
N GLN A 325 -22.32 -17.62 8.73
CA GLN A 325 -23.61 -17.25 8.17
C GLN A 325 -23.49 -16.90 6.69
N ILE A 326 -24.38 -17.42 5.84
CA ILE A 326 -24.41 -17.05 4.43
C ILE A 326 -25.84 -16.92 3.92
N THR A 327 -26.10 -15.89 3.11
CA THR A 327 -27.38 -15.70 2.43
C THR A 327 -27.17 -15.56 0.92
N PHE A 328 -28.13 -16.04 0.13
CA PHE A 328 -28.13 -15.93 -1.33
C PHE A 328 -29.39 -15.20 -1.78
N GLN A 329 -29.20 -14.02 -2.37
CA GLN A 329 -30.26 -13.13 -2.79
C GLN A 329 -30.16 -12.80 -4.28
N TYR A 330 -31.31 -12.84 -4.95
CA TYR A 330 -31.44 -12.29 -6.29
C TYR A 330 -31.53 -10.76 -6.21
N VAL A 331 -30.75 -10.07 -7.05
CA VAL A 331 -30.82 -8.62 -7.22
C VAL A 331 -31.04 -8.28 -8.70
N PRO A 332 -31.84 -7.26 -9.04
CA PRO A 332 -31.94 -6.77 -10.42
C PRO A 332 -30.57 -6.36 -10.96
N ARG A 333 -30.33 -6.55 -12.26
CA ARG A 333 -29.07 -6.22 -12.94
C ARG A 333 -28.54 -4.80 -12.65
N ALA A 334 -29.43 -3.81 -12.54
CA ALA A 334 -29.05 -2.44 -12.17
C ALA A 334 -28.34 -2.34 -10.79
N LEU A 335 -28.64 -3.28 -9.88
CA LEU A 335 -28.03 -3.40 -8.56
C LEU A 335 -26.85 -4.40 -8.54
N ASN A 336 -26.63 -5.17 -9.61
CA ASN A 336 -25.45 -6.04 -9.81
C ASN A 336 -24.35 -5.38 -10.67
N ALA A 337 -24.54 -4.14 -11.11
CA ALA A 337 -23.64 -3.43 -12.04
C ALA A 337 -22.17 -3.27 -11.57
N GLN A 338 -21.87 -3.68 -10.33
CA GLN A 338 -20.49 -3.77 -9.83
C GLN A 338 -19.75 -4.97 -10.43
N ALA A 339 -20.43 -6.09 -10.68
CA ALA A 339 -19.86 -7.31 -11.24
C ALA A 339 -19.89 -7.33 -12.79
N ASP A 340 -20.75 -6.56 -13.45
CA ASP A 340 -20.83 -6.45 -14.92
C ASP A 340 -19.62 -5.76 -15.59
N LYS A 341 -18.62 -5.27 -14.84
CA LYS A 341 -17.53 -4.40 -15.34
C LYS A 341 -16.17 -5.09 -15.46
#